data_AF-X1S1S3-F1
#
_entry.id   AF-X1S1S3-F1
#
_cell.length_a   1.000
_cell.length_b   1.000
_cell.length_c   1.000
_cell.angle_alpha   90.00
_cell.angle_beta   90.00
_cell.angle_gamma   90.00
#
_symmetry.space_group_name_H-M   'P 1'
#
loop_
_entity.id
_entity.type
_entity.pdbx_description
1 polymer ?
#
loop_
_entity_poly.entity_id
_entity_poly.type
_entity_poly.pdbx_seq_one_letter_code
_entity_poly.pdbx_strand_id
1 'polypeptide(L)'
;MTQPNRWSVEQLRNLRDLEAHFPDGKVVLFPIVKEWGQAIVWDSRVYGHYAGVLPVSKESVMAIGASEAEADDMVVKADRALVALRGLYPALLPELERRMRELEAAAPAAPAPAALPEAVE
;
A
#
# COMPACT_ATOMS: atom_id res chain seq x y z
N MET A 1 5.49 -4.06 -27.26
CA MET A 1 6.14 -2.98 -26.48
C MET A 1 5.81 -3.18 -25.01
N THR A 2 6.69 -3.87 -24.27
CA THR A 2 6.56 -4.08 -22.83
C THR A 2 7.13 -2.86 -22.12
N GLN A 3 6.27 -2.05 -21.48
CA GLN A 3 6.68 -0.82 -20.80
C GLN A 3 7.40 -1.16 -19.48
N PRO A 4 8.64 -0.70 -19.27
CA PRO A 4 9.51 -1.18 -18.20
C PRO A 4 9.29 -0.57 -16.80
N ASN A 5 8.16 0.10 -16.51
CA ASN A 5 7.97 0.83 -15.24
C ASN A 5 6.53 0.72 -14.71
N ARG A 6 5.90 -0.45 -14.82
CA ARG A 6 4.52 -0.63 -14.33
C ARG A 6 4.46 -1.68 -13.23
N TRP A 7 3.86 -1.31 -12.11
CA TRP A 7 3.56 -2.24 -11.02
C TRP A 7 2.66 -3.36 -11.54
N SER A 8 3.02 -4.60 -11.21
CA SER A 8 2.19 -5.76 -11.53
C SER A 8 0.86 -5.71 -10.78
N VAL A 9 -0.16 -6.37 -11.34
CA VAL A 9 -1.48 -6.47 -10.69
C VAL A 9 -1.37 -7.12 -9.30
N GLU A 10 -0.46 -8.07 -9.14
CA GLU A 10 -0.23 -8.74 -7.85
C GLU A 10 0.42 -7.82 -6.82
N GLN A 11 1.41 -7.01 -7.21
CA GLN A 11 2.00 -6.00 -6.32
C GLN A 11 0.96 -4.96 -5.90
N LEU A 12 0.13 -4.49 -6.84
CA LEU A 12 -0.95 -3.55 -6.53
C LEU A 12 -2.00 -4.14 -5.58
N ARG A 13 -2.30 -5.45 -5.69
CA ARG A 13 -3.23 -6.15 -4.78
C ARG A 13 -2.71 -6.28 -3.35
N ASN A 14 -1.39 -6.26 -3.18
CA ASN A 14 -0.74 -6.39 -1.87
C ASN A 14 -0.45 -5.04 -1.21
N LEU A 15 -0.78 -3.92 -1.85
CA LEU A 15 -0.79 -2.61 -1.19
C LEU A 15 -1.83 -2.62 -0.08
N ARG A 16 -1.39 -2.28 1.14
CA ARG A 16 -2.24 -2.25 2.33
C ARG A 16 -2.19 -0.89 2.97
N ASP A 17 -3.34 -0.49 3.49
CA ASP A 17 -3.46 0.67 4.34
C ASP A 17 -2.86 0.36 5.70
N LEU A 18 -2.23 1.37 6.31
CA LEU A 18 -1.74 1.30 7.69
C LEU A 18 -2.70 2.10 8.55
N GLU A 19 -3.29 1.46 9.55
CA GLU A 19 -4.31 2.07 10.40
C GLU A 19 -3.86 2.15 11.86
N ALA A 20 -4.19 3.26 12.51
CA ALA A 20 -4.12 3.43 13.95
C ALA A 20 -5.50 3.82 14.49
N HIS A 21 -6.06 3.00 15.36
CA HIS A 21 -7.41 3.17 15.90
C HIS A 21 -7.40 4.02 17.18
N PHE A 22 -8.44 4.84 17.31
CA PHE A 22 -8.75 5.67 18.47
C PHE A 22 -10.23 5.48 18.84
N PRO A 23 -10.68 5.97 20.02
CA PRO A 23 -12.05 5.73 20.48
C PRO A 23 -13.14 6.13 19.49
N ASP A 24 -12.99 7.27 18.81
CA ASP A 24 -14.02 7.85 17.95
C ASP A 24 -13.64 7.89 16.45
N GLY A 25 -12.58 7.17 16.08
CA GLY A 25 -12.09 7.16 14.70
C GLY A 25 -10.76 6.44 14.50
N LYS A 26 -10.12 6.73 13.36
CA LYS A 26 -8.80 6.16 13.01
C LYS A 26 -7.97 7.10 12.16
N VAL A 27 -6.66 6.99 12.29
CA VAL A 27 -5.68 7.55 11.36
C VAL A 27 -5.31 6.47 10.35
N VAL A 28 -5.32 6.79 9.07
CA VAL A 28 -5.02 5.86 7.98
C VAL A 28 -3.96 6.46 7.08
N LEU A 29 -2.90 5.70 6.81
CA LEU A 29 -1.96 5.96 5.73
C LEU A 29 -2.27 5.01 4.59
N PHE A 30 -2.58 5.53 3.40
CA PHE A 30 -2.97 4.72 2.25
C PHE A 30 -2.17 5.07 0.99
N PRO A 31 -1.91 4.08 0.13
CA PRO A 31 -1.26 4.30 -1.14
C PRO A 31 -2.25 4.80 -2.20
N ILE A 32 -1.88 5.85 -2.90
CA ILE A 32 -2.58 6.40 -4.06
C ILE A 32 -1.82 5.95 -5.31
N VAL A 33 -2.46 5.08 -6.07
CA VAL A 33 -1.94 4.60 -7.37
C VAL A 33 -2.22 5.67 -8.42
N LYS A 34 -1.17 6.20 -9.04
CA LYS A 34 -1.23 7.16 -10.15
C LYS A 34 -0.72 6.53 -11.43
N GLU A 35 -1.01 7.18 -12.55
CA GLU A 35 -0.44 6.83 -13.86
C GLU A 35 -0.60 5.34 -14.21
N TRP A 36 -1.77 4.78 -13.95
CA TRP A 36 -2.09 3.37 -14.24
C TRP A 36 -1.17 2.34 -13.55
N GLY A 37 -0.59 2.71 -12.39
CA GLY A 37 0.35 1.87 -11.66
C GLY A 37 1.81 2.14 -12.02
N GLN A 38 2.14 3.30 -12.59
CA GLN A 38 3.53 3.72 -12.78
C GLN A 38 4.07 4.49 -11.56
N ALA A 39 3.19 5.08 -10.75
CA ALA A 39 3.58 5.82 -9.55
C ALA A 39 2.68 5.48 -8.36
N ILE A 40 3.28 5.35 -7.17
CA ILE A 40 2.56 5.21 -5.90
C ILE A 40 2.96 6.35 -5.00
N VAL A 41 1.96 7.11 -4.54
CA VAL A 41 2.14 8.20 -3.57
C VAL A 41 1.40 7.84 -2.29
N TRP A 42 2.00 8.05 -1.13
CA TRP A 42 1.32 7.83 0.15
C TRP A 42 0.70 9.13 0.67
N ASP A 43 -0.54 9.03 1.15
CA ASP A 43 -1.28 10.09 1.85
C ASP A 43 -1.71 9.59 3.24
N SER A 44 -2.02 10.52 4.14
CA SER A 44 -2.48 10.23 5.50
C SER A 44 -3.75 11.00 5.82
N ARG A 45 -4.77 10.33 6.37
CA ARG A 45 -6.06 10.94 6.71
C ARG A 45 -6.57 10.46 8.05
N VAL A 46 -7.39 11.31 8.67
CA VAL A 46 -8.19 11.00 9.85
C VAL A 46 -9.61 10.71 9.41
N TYR A 47 -10.14 9.57 9.83
CA TYR A 47 -11.53 9.18 9.66
C TYR A 47 -12.19 9.23 11.04
N GLY A 48 -13.02 10.24 11.27
CA GLY A 48 -13.80 10.39 12.50
C GLY A 48 -15.29 10.20 12.26
N HIS A 49 -16.01 9.76 13.29
CA HIS A 49 -17.46 9.53 13.18
C HIS A 49 -18.27 10.83 12.95
N TYR A 50 -17.73 11.99 13.33
CA TYR A 50 -18.44 13.28 13.32
C TYR A 50 -17.86 14.35 12.39
N ALA A 51 -16.58 14.22 11.99
CA ALA A 51 -15.85 15.29 11.31
C ALA A 51 -15.53 14.99 9.83
N GLY A 52 -15.99 13.85 9.30
CA GLY A 52 -15.65 13.40 7.96
C GLY A 52 -14.17 12.99 7.83
N VAL A 53 -13.64 13.05 6.61
CA VAL A 53 -12.24 12.72 6.30
C VAL A 53 -11.39 13.98 6.36
N LEU A 54 -10.46 14.06 7.32
CA LEU A 54 -9.62 15.22 7.57
C LEU A 54 -8.13 14.92 7.31
N PRO A 55 -7.29 15.93 7.04
CA PRO A 55 -5.84 15.76 7.08
C PRO A 55 -5.38 15.43 8.50
N VAL A 56 -4.23 14.74 8.63
CA VAL A 56 -3.63 14.46 9.94
C VAL A 56 -3.04 15.74 10.53
N SER A 57 -3.71 16.27 11.55
CA SER A 57 -3.26 17.37 12.41
C SER A 57 -3.53 17.03 13.87
N LYS A 58 -2.91 17.76 14.81
CA LYS A 58 -3.13 17.56 16.24
C LYS A 58 -4.62 17.65 16.58
N GLU A 59 -5.29 18.70 16.09
CA GLU A 59 -6.72 18.95 16.34
C GLU A 59 -7.60 17.82 15.81
N SER A 60 -7.31 17.33 14.60
CA SER A 60 -8.08 16.24 13.99
C SER A 60 -7.89 14.90 14.73
N VAL A 61 -6.69 14.62 15.24
CA VAL A 61 -6.40 13.39 15.99
C VAL A 61 -7.01 13.45 17.39
N MET A 62 -6.99 14.62 18.04
CA MET A 62 -7.73 14.83 19.29
C MET A 62 -9.25 14.70 19.08
N ALA A 63 -9.77 15.16 17.95
CA ALA A 63 -11.20 15.06 17.63
C ALA A 63 -11.71 13.62 17.48
N ILE A 64 -10.82 12.63 17.34
CA ILE A 64 -11.17 11.20 17.34
C ILE A 64 -10.86 10.49 18.67
N GLY A 65 -10.64 11.25 19.74
CA GLY A 65 -10.53 10.72 21.10
C GLY A 65 -9.09 10.45 21.58
N ALA A 66 -8.08 10.95 20.88
CA ALA A 66 -6.69 10.90 21.36
C ALA A 66 -6.45 11.94 22.45
N SER A 67 -5.60 11.61 23.44
CA SER A 67 -5.06 12.62 24.34
C SER A 67 -4.14 13.60 23.60
N GLU A 68 -3.87 14.75 24.20
CA GLU A 68 -3.01 15.77 23.58
C GLU A 68 -1.60 15.22 23.28
N ALA A 69 -1.01 14.46 24.21
CA ALA A 69 0.30 13.86 24.04
C ALA A 69 0.33 12.78 22.95
N GLU A 70 -0.74 11.96 22.85
CA GLU A 70 -0.87 10.96 21.78
C GLU A 70 -1.07 11.62 20.41
N ALA A 71 -1.80 12.74 20.35
CA ALA A 71 -2.01 13.47 19.11
C ALA A 71 -0.69 14.07 18.59
N ASP A 72 0.12 14.67 19.46
CA ASP A 72 1.45 15.20 19.10
C ASP A 72 2.36 14.08 18.58
N ASP A 73 2.41 12.94 19.28
CA ASP A 73 3.21 11.79 18.87
C ASP A 73 2.72 11.18 17.55
N MET A 74 1.40 11.08 17.37
CA MET A 74 0.80 10.52 16.15
C MET A 74 1.09 11.37 14.93
N VAL A 75 1.02 12.70 15.03
CA VAL A 75 1.36 13.61 13.91
C VAL A 75 2.82 13.39 13.47
N VAL A 76 3.74 13.33 14.44
CA VAL A 76 5.17 13.09 14.16
C VAL A 76 5.39 11.69 13.56
N LYS A 77 4.72 10.66 14.09
CA LYS A 77 4.82 9.29 13.58
C LYS A 77 4.27 9.19 12.16
N ALA A 78 3.13 9.79 11.88
CA ALA A 78 2.52 9.79 10.55
C ALA A 78 3.42 10.48 9.51
N ASP A 79 3.99 11.64 9.84
CA ASP A 79 4.92 12.35 8.94
C ASP A 79 6.19 11.53 8.66
N ARG A 80 6.82 10.99 9.71
CA ARG A 80 7.99 10.12 9.55
C ARG A 80 7.69 8.87 8.72
N ALA A 81 6.53 8.26 8.95
CA ALA A 81 6.09 7.09 8.18
C ALA A 81 5.86 7.46 6.72
N LEU A 82 5.24 8.60 6.41
CA LEU A 82 5.06 9.07 5.04
C LEU A 82 6.41 9.33 4.34
N VAL A 83 7.36 9.98 5.02
CA VAL A 83 8.72 10.19 4.48
C VAL A 83 9.41 8.86 4.19
N ALA A 84 9.35 7.91 5.14
CA ALA A 84 9.93 6.59 4.97
C ALA A 84 9.28 5.82 3.82
N LEU A 85 7.94 5.80 3.73
CA LEU A 85 7.21 5.12 2.67
C LEU A 85 7.51 5.73 1.30
N ARG A 86 7.60 7.06 1.21
CA ARG A 86 7.99 7.78 -0.02
C ARG A 86 9.44 7.54 -0.42
N GLY A 87 10.35 7.32 0.52
CA GLY A 87 11.76 7.01 0.25
C GLY A 87 12.01 5.55 -0.09
N LEU A 88 11.34 4.63 0.60
CA LEU A 88 11.51 3.18 0.43
C LEU A 88 10.91 2.67 -0.88
N TYR A 89 9.74 3.16 -1.29
CA TYR A 89 9.07 2.65 -2.49
C TYR A 89 9.89 2.84 -3.80
N PRO A 90 10.47 4.02 -4.07
CA PRO A 90 11.37 4.21 -5.22
C PRO A 90 12.64 3.38 -5.14
N ALA A 91 13.19 3.17 -3.94
CA ALA A 91 14.44 2.43 -3.73
C ALA A 91 14.25 0.91 -3.78
N LEU A 92 13.07 0.39 -3.42
CA LEU A 92 12.75 -1.02 -3.43
C LEU A 92 12.37 -1.53 -4.84
N LEU A 93 11.98 -0.63 -5.75
CA LEU A 93 11.58 -0.98 -7.12
C LEU A 93 12.66 -1.78 -7.88
N PRO A 94 13.93 -1.32 -7.97
CA PRO A 94 14.96 -2.06 -8.68
C PRO A 94 15.26 -3.44 -8.08
N GLU A 95 15.23 -3.55 -6.75
CA GLU A 95 15.53 -4.79 -6.03
C GLU A 95 14.37 -5.80 -6.14
N LEU A 96 13.11 -5.32 -6.11
CA LEU A 96 11.93 -6.14 -6.36
C LEU A 96 11.90 -6.67 -7.79
N GLU A 97 12.24 -5.86 -8.78
CA GLU A 97 12.35 -6.30 -10.18
C GLU A 97 13.44 -7.37 -10.35
N ARG A 98 14.58 -7.20 -9.69
CA ARG A 98 15.66 -8.19 -9.71
C ARG A 98 15.20 -9.52 -9.12
N ARG A 99 14.58 -9.48 -7.93
CA ARG A 99 14.03 -10.67 -7.27
C ARG A 99 12.94 -11.36 -8.09
N MET A 100 12.08 -10.60 -8.77
CA MET A 100 11.07 -11.17 -9.67
C MET A 100 11.71 -11.94 -10.82
N ARG A 101 12.70 -11.36 -11.50
CA ARG A 101 13.40 -12.04 -12.61
C ARG A 101 14.11 -13.30 -12.15
N GLU A 102 14.69 -13.28 -10.96
CA GLU A 102 15.30 -14.47 -10.34
C GLU A 102 14.27 -15.56 -10.07
N LEU A 103 13.08 -15.22 -9.56
CA LEU A 103 11.99 -16.17 -9.33
C LEU A 103 11.39 -16.71 -10.63
N GLU A 104 11.21 -15.86 -11.65
CA GLU A 104 10.75 -16.28 -12.98
C GLU A 104 11.75 -17.20 -13.67
N ALA A 105 13.05 -16.92 -13.53
CA ALA A 105 14.12 -17.78 -14.05
C ALA A 105 14.24 -19.11 -13.28
N ALA A 106 13.91 -19.09 -11.99
CA ALA A 106 13.91 -20.27 -11.13
C ALA A 106 12.62 -21.10 -11.19
N ALA A 107 11.55 -20.58 -11.81
CA ALA A 107 10.30 -21.29 -11.96
C ALA A 107 10.47 -22.44 -12.97
N PRO A 108 10.29 -23.72 -12.57
CA PRO A 108 10.30 -24.82 -13.51
C PRO A 108 9.11 -24.66 -14.46
N ALA A 109 9.38 -24.73 -15.77
CA ALA A 109 8.34 -24.70 -16.80
C ALA A 109 7.24 -25.72 -16.45
N ALA A 110 6.02 -25.24 -16.21
CA ALA A 110 4.90 -26.11 -15.92
C ALA A 110 4.69 -27.09 -17.09
N PRO A 111 4.51 -28.39 -16.83
CA PRO A 111 4.17 -29.34 -17.89
C PRO A 111 2.83 -28.93 -18.50
N ALA A 112 2.78 -28.93 -19.83
CA ALA A 112 1.60 -28.57 -20.63
C ALA A 112 0.34 -29.28 -20.11
N PRO A 113 -0.83 -28.61 -20.10
CA PRO A 113 -2.06 -29.23 -19.63
C PRO A 113 -2.37 -30.45 -20.51
N ALA A 114 -2.37 -31.64 -19.89
CA ALA A 114 -2.75 -32.88 -20.52
C ALA A 114 -4.16 -32.74 -21.10
N ALA A 115 -4.31 -33.09 -22.38
CA ALA A 115 -5.58 -33.11 -23.08
C ALA A 115 -6.62 -33.91 -22.27
N LEU A 116 -7.78 -33.30 -22.03
CA LEU A 116 -8.94 -33.97 -21.43
C LEU A 116 -9.32 -35.17 -22.30
N PRO A 117 -9.52 -36.38 -21.75
CA PRO A 117 -10.04 -37.49 -22.53
C PRO A 117 -11.49 -37.17 -22.94
N GLU A 118 -11.79 -37.35 -24.22
CA GLU A 118 -13.16 -37.30 -24.75
C GLU A 118 -14.05 -38.28 -23.97
N ALA A 119 -15.11 -37.75 -23.35
CA ALA A 119 -16.15 -38.57 -22.74
C ALA A 119 -16.93 -39.25 -23.87
N VAL A 120 -16.84 -40.58 -23.90
CA VAL A 120 -17.67 -41.46 -24.72
C VAL A 120 -18.98 -41.67 -23.99
N GLU A 121 -20.10 -41.24 -24.58
CA GLU A 121 -21.39 -41.91 -24.47
C GLU A 121 -22.15 -41.81 -25.80
#